data_AF-A0AAC9F7E3-F1
#
_entry.id   AF-A0AAC9F7E3-F1
#
_cell.length_a   1.000
_cell.length_b   1.000
_cell.length_c   1.000
_cell.angle_alpha   90.00
_cell.angle_beta   90.00
_cell.angle_gamma   90.00
#
_symmetry.space_group_name_H-M   'P 1'
#
loop_
_entity.id
_entity.type
_entity.pdbx_description
1 polymer ?
#
loop_
_entity_poly.entity_id
_entity_poly.type
_entity_poly.pdbx_seq_one_letter_code
_entity_poly.pdbx_strand_id
1 'polypeptide(L)'
;MGGNAVVQYLLYTSMFVGRAAPLWISTKDFSGVQKVIGHLQKDIERVTGVIPTIVNGDIQEKTAVIVGTTGHSPLIDKLISEGKVNAREISAKWDCHG
;
A
#
# COMPACT_ATOMS: atom_id res chain seq x y z
N MET A 1 -16.78 12.04 11.05
CA MET A 1 -15.57 12.52 10.35
C MET A 1 -14.39 11.67 10.79
N GLY A 2 -14.24 10.48 10.20
CA GLY A 2 -13.11 9.60 10.44
C GLY A 2 -12.57 9.19 9.08
N GLY A 3 -11.35 9.61 8.75
CA GLY A 3 -10.69 9.23 7.50
C GLY A 3 -10.31 7.76 7.58
N ASN A 4 -10.98 6.92 6.80
CA ASN A 4 -10.71 5.50 6.75
C ASN A 4 -9.42 5.27 5.94
N ALA A 5 -8.29 5.12 6.64
CA ALA A 5 -7.07 4.61 6.06
C ALA A 5 -7.24 3.10 5.80
N VAL A 6 -7.39 2.71 4.54
CA VAL A 6 -7.39 1.29 4.17
C VAL A 6 -5.95 0.80 4.14
N VAL A 7 -5.55 0.07 5.17
CA VAL A 7 -4.27 -0.66 5.19
C VAL A 7 -4.56 -2.07 4.67
N GLN A 8 -4.62 -2.20 3.34
CA GLN A 8 -4.83 -3.50 2.72
C GLN A 8 -3.53 -4.32 2.80
N TYR A 9 -3.46 -5.25 3.74
CA TYR A 9 -2.45 -6.32 3.70
C TYR A 9 -2.83 -7.31 2.59
N LEU A 10 -2.14 -7.24 1.46
CA LEU A 10 -2.11 -8.33 0.48
C LEU A 10 -0.65 -8.76 0.30
N LEU A 11 -0.23 -9.69 1.18
CA LEU A 11 1.03 -10.42 1.08
C LEU A 11 0.93 -11.45 -0.06
N TYR A 12 1.02 -11.00 -1.31
CA TYR A 12 1.25 -11.89 -2.44
C TYR A 12 2.20 -11.20 -3.41
N THR A 13 3.50 -11.50 -3.31
CA THR A 13 4.28 -11.98 -4.46
C THR A 13 5.71 -12.34 -4.04
N SER A 14 6.10 -13.55 -4.41
CA SER A 14 7.46 -14.04 -4.66
C SER A 14 8.62 -13.15 -4.18
N MET A 15 9.00 -13.29 -2.91
CA MET A 15 10.34 -12.92 -2.45
C MET A 15 11.36 -13.80 -3.18
N PHE A 16 11.87 -13.33 -4.31
CA PHE A 16 13.16 -13.81 -4.78
C PHE A 16 14.17 -13.51 -3.68
N VAL A 17 14.90 -14.54 -3.27
CA VAL A 17 15.94 -14.57 -2.24
C VAL A 17 16.59 -13.19 -2.06
N GLY A 18 16.27 -12.51 -0.95
CA GLY A 18 16.98 -11.32 -0.46
C GLY A 18 16.48 -9.93 -0.84
N ARG A 19 15.36 -9.75 -1.57
CA ARG A 19 14.82 -8.40 -1.87
C ARG A 19 13.33 -8.27 -1.56
N ALA A 20 12.97 -7.24 -0.80
CA ALA A 20 11.59 -6.84 -0.57
C ALA A 20 11.13 -5.87 -1.65
N ALA A 21 9.86 -5.96 -2.06
CA ALA A 21 9.26 -5.00 -2.97
C ALA A 21 9.21 -3.61 -2.31
N PRO A 22 9.45 -2.52 -3.06
CA PRO A 22 9.35 -1.17 -2.51
C PRO A 22 7.91 -0.86 -2.07
N LEU A 23 7.81 -0.07 -1.00
CA LEU A 23 6.55 0.46 -0.48
C LEU A 23 6.33 1.86 -1.07
N TRP A 24 5.34 2.01 -1.93
CA TRP A 24 4.98 3.28 -2.53
C TRP A 24 3.90 3.99 -1.70
N ILE A 25 4.05 5.29 -1.44
CA ILE A 25 3.07 6.12 -0.75
C ILE A 25 2.87 7.48 -1.42
N SER A 26 1.62 7.94 -1.49
CA SER A 26 1.30 9.30 -1.92
C SER A 26 1.71 10.30 -0.83
N THR A 27 2.47 11.34 -1.20
CA THR A 27 2.75 12.48 -0.30
C THR A 27 1.52 13.34 -0.04
N LYS A 28 0.46 13.19 -0.85
CA LYS A 28 -0.82 13.89 -0.71
C LYS A 28 -1.82 13.14 0.18
N ASP A 29 -1.43 11.98 0.70
CA ASP A 29 -2.26 11.20 1.60
C ASP A 29 -2.32 11.80 3.01
N PHE A 30 -3.21 11.25 3.83
CA PHE A 30 -3.30 11.64 5.23
C PHE A 30 -2.00 11.34 5.98
N SER A 31 -1.62 12.24 6.90
CA SER A 31 -0.43 12.06 7.74
C SER A 31 -0.47 10.77 8.58
N GLY A 32 -1.66 10.24 8.87
CA GLY A 32 -1.83 8.92 9.49
C GLY A 32 -1.31 7.78 8.62
N VAL A 33 -1.54 7.81 7.30
CA VAL A 33 -1.08 6.79 6.35
C VAL A 33 0.45 6.80 6.25
N GLN A 34 1.06 7.98 6.31
CA GLN A 34 2.52 8.13 6.35
C GLN A 34 3.15 7.55 7.62
N LYS A 35 2.44 7.52 8.75
CA LYS A 35 2.93 6.85 9.97
C LYS A 35 2.83 5.34 9.85
N VAL A 36 1.73 4.84 9.28
CA VAL A 36 1.49 3.40 9.14
C VAL A 36 2.51 2.75 8.22
N ILE A 37 2.96 3.42 7.16
CA ILE A 37 3.93 2.80 6.24
C ILE A 37 5.28 2.50 6.90
N GLY A 38 5.70 3.31 7.88
CA GLY A 38 6.87 3.02 8.70
C GLY A 38 6.67 1.83 9.63
N HIS A 39 5.44 1.56 10.07
CA HIS A 39 5.12 0.38 10.86
C HIS A 39 5.16 -0.88 9.97
N LEU A 40 4.53 -0.80 8.78
CA LEU A 40 4.56 -1.88 7.79
C LEU A 40 5.99 -2.24 7.37
N GLN A 41 6.85 -1.25 7.14
CA GLN A 41 8.27 -1.46 6.82
C GLN A 41 8.99 -2.27 7.92
N LYS A 42 8.78 -1.89 9.18
CA LYS A 42 9.38 -2.58 10.34
C LYS A 42 8.83 -4.00 10.51
N ASP A 43 7.55 -4.21 10.25
CA ASP A 43 6.96 -5.54 10.35
C ASP A 43 7.50 -6.45 9.24
N ILE A 44 7.68 -5.93 8.01
CA ILE A 44 8.35 -6.67 6.93
C ILE A 44 9.80 -6.98 7.31
N GLU A 45 10.54 -6.01 7.84
CA GLU A 45 11.91 -6.24 8.31
C GLU A 45 11.97 -7.33 9.39
N ARG A 46 11.07 -7.31 10.37
CA ARG A 46 11.03 -8.31 11.45
C ARG A 46 10.76 -9.72 10.95
N VAL A 47 9.87 -9.89 9.98
CA VAL A 47 9.48 -11.23 9.50
C VAL A 47 10.40 -11.74 8.39
N THR A 48 11.10 -10.86 7.67
CA THR A 48 11.91 -11.24 6.50
C THR A 48 13.41 -11.00 6.67
N GLY A 49 13.83 -10.17 7.63
CA GLY A 49 15.19 -9.66 7.74
C GLY A 49 15.59 -8.65 6.66
N VAL A 50 14.66 -8.24 5.78
CA VAL A 50 14.91 -7.31 4.67
C VAL A 50 14.13 -6.02 4.87
N ILE A 51 14.78 -4.87 4.71
CA ILE A 51 14.15 -3.56 4.82
C ILE A 51 13.65 -3.11 3.44
N PRO A 52 12.32 -2.98 3.22
CA PRO A 52 11.78 -2.41 1.99
C PRO A 52 12.15 -0.93 1.85
N THR A 53 12.42 -0.46 0.62
CA THR A 53 12.55 0.98 0.36
C THR A 53 11.18 1.63 0.31
N ILE A 54 11.03 2.79 0.95
CA ILE A 54 9.82 3.62 0.83
C ILE A 54 10.05 4.64 -0.30
N VAL A 55 9.11 4.72 -1.23
CA VAL A 55 9.17 5.60 -2.41
C VAL A 55 7.85 6.36 -2.58
N ASN A 56 7.89 7.50 -3.27
CA ASN A 56 6.72 8.36 -3.50
C ASN A 56 6.70 8.98 -4.91
N GLY A 57 7.58 8.52 -5.80
CA GLY A 57 7.71 8.91 -7.20
C GLY A 57 7.46 7.74 -8.14
N ASP A 58 8.06 7.77 -9.33
CA ASP A 58 7.87 6.70 -10.30
C ASP A 58 8.37 5.34 -9.78
N ILE A 59 7.55 4.32 -9.98
CA ILE A 59 7.89 2.94 -9.63
C ILE A 59 8.73 2.38 -10.78
N GLN A 60 10.04 2.25 -10.55
CA GLN A 60 10.99 1.70 -11.54
C GLN A 60 11.05 0.17 -11.52
N GLU A 61 10.55 -0.44 -10.44
CA GLU A 61 10.53 -1.88 -10.26
C GLU A 61 9.29 -2.51 -10.92
N LYS A 62 9.39 -3.78 -11.30
CA LYS A 62 8.25 -4.53 -11.86
C LYS A 62 7.09 -4.70 -10.88
N THR A 63 7.34 -4.54 -9.60
CA THR A 63 6.37 -4.74 -8.53
C THR A 63 6.64 -3.77 -7.39
N ALA A 64 5.57 -3.21 -6.84
CA ALA A 64 5.59 -2.39 -5.62
C ALA A 64 4.31 -2.63 -4.82
N VAL A 65 4.38 -2.41 -3.51
CA VAL A 65 3.21 -2.35 -2.63
C VAL A 65 2.74 -0.90 -2.61
N ILE A 66 1.55 -0.62 -3.11
CA ILE A 66 1.00 0.75 -3.17
C ILE A 66 0.10 0.97 -1.96
N VAL A 67 0.42 1.98 -1.16
CA VAL A 67 -0.34 2.38 0.02
C VAL A 67 -0.92 3.77 -0.20
N GLY A 68 -2.23 3.89 0.01
CA GLY A 68 -2.89 5.18 0.04
C GLY A 68 -4.41 5.12 0.09
N THR A 69 -5.02 6.29 0.21
CA THR A 69 -6.47 6.49 0.32
C THR A 69 -7.03 6.96 -1.00
N THR A 70 -8.15 6.36 -1.43
CA THR A 70 -8.90 6.81 -2.61
C THR A 70 -9.28 8.29 -2.48
N GLY A 71 -9.10 9.07 -3.55
CA GLY A 71 -9.30 10.52 -3.60
C GLY A 71 -8.13 11.36 -3.06
N HIS A 72 -7.13 10.73 -2.43
CA HIS A 72 -5.94 11.40 -1.88
C HIS A 72 -4.63 10.85 -2.47
N SER A 73 -4.71 9.77 -3.24
CA SER A 73 -3.59 9.12 -3.89
C SER A 73 -3.79 9.13 -5.41
N PRO A 74 -3.11 10.04 -6.14
CA PRO A 74 -3.26 10.16 -7.59
C PRO A 74 -2.98 8.86 -8.35
N LEU A 75 -2.05 8.03 -7.83
CA LEU A 75 -1.75 6.73 -8.42
C LEU A 75 -2.91 5.74 -8.25
N ILE A 76 -3.51 5.68 -7.05
CA ILE A 76 -4.66 4.80 -6.78
C ILE A 76 -5.85 5.25 -7.62
N ASP A 77 -6.13 6.56 -7.66
CA ASP A 77 -7.23 7.11 -8.45
C ASP A 77 -7.06 6.82 -9.94
N LYS A 78 -5.82 6.92 -10.45
CA LYS A 78 -5.50 6.53 -11.82
C LYS A 78 -5.76 5.04 -12.05
N LEU A 79 -5.29 4.16 -11.18
CA LEU A 79 -5.51 2.71 -11.30
C LEU A 79 -6.99 2.33 -11.26
N ILE A 80 -7.80 3.04 -10.46
CA ILE A 80 -9.25 2.89 -10.43
C ILE A 80 -9.87 3.36 -11.76
N SER A 81 -9.46 4.53 -12.27
CA SER A 81 -9.96 5.06 -13.53
C SER A 81 -9.63 4.17 -14.73
N GLU A 82 -8.47 3.49 -14.69
CA GLU A 82 -8.04 2.54 -15.69
C GLU A 82 -8.68 1.15 -15.51
N GLY A 83 -9.53 0.95 -14.49
CA GLY A 83 -10.17 -0.33 -14.19
C GLY A 83 -9.23 -1.41 -13.66
N LYS A 84 -7.98 -1.05 -13.32
CA LYS A 84 -6.96 -1.99 -12.80
C LYS A 84 -7.16 -2.31 -11.31
N VAL A 85 -7.85 -1.43 -10.59
CA VAL A 85 -8.23 -1.61 -9.18
C VAL A 85 -9.72 -1.36 -9.03
N ASN A 86 -10.46 -2.36 -8.53
CA ASN A 86 -11.87 -2.18 -8.23
C ASN A 86 -12.06 -1.63 -6.80
N ALA A 87 -12.21 -0.31 -6.68
CA ALA A 87 -12.41 0.35 -5.39
C ALA A 87 -13.66 -0.13 -4.64
N ARG A 88 -14.70 -0.60 -5.33
CA ARG A 88 -15.95 -1.08 -4.69
C ARG A 88 -15.72 -2.38 -3.91
N GLU A 89 -14.78 -3.22 -4.34
CA GLU A 89 -14.41 -4.45 -3.61
C GLU A 89 -13.55 -4.18 -2.38
N ILE A 90 -12.78 -3.08 -2.41
CA ILE A 90 -11.93 -2.64 -1.30
C ILE A 90 -12.78 -2.00 -0.20
N SER A 91 -13.78 -1.20 -0.56
CA SER A 91 -14.68 -0.56 0.42
C SER A 91 -15.67 -1.52 1.06
N ALA A 92 -16.08 -2.58 0.35
CA ALA A 92 -17.07 -3.55 0.84
C ALA A 92 -16.51 -4.60 1.82
N LYS A 93 -15.18 -4.71 1.98
CA LYS A 93 -14.53 -5.78 2.77
C LYS A 93 -14.40 -5.51 4.28
N TRP A 94 -15.06 -4.48 4.82
CA TRP A 94 -14.76 -4.01 6.18
C TRP A 94 -15.47 -4.73 7.36
N ASP A 95 -16.59 -5.45 7.22
CA ASP A 95 -17.19 -6.17 8.38
C ASP A 95 -17.80 -7.52 7.98
N CYS A 96 -16.94 -8.50 7.68
CA CYS A 96 -17.32 -9.90 7.57
C CYS A 96 -16.29 -10.77 8.31
N HIS A 97 -16.13 -10.51 9.60
CA HIS A 97 -15.77 -11.54 10.56
C HIS A 97 -16.90 -11.54 11.60
N GLY A 98 -17.53 -12.70 11.77
CA GLY A 98 -18.77 -12.86 12.54
C GLY A 98 -18.58 -12.82 14.05
#